data_AF-A0A8C7N8D4-F1
#
_entry.id   AF-A0A8C7N8D4-F1
#
_cell.length_a   1.000
_cell.length_b   1.000
_cell.length_c   1.000
_cell.angle_alpha   90.00
_cell.angle_beta   90.00
_cell.angle_gamma   90.00
#
_symmetry.space_group_name_H-M   'P 1'
#
loop_
_entity.id
_entity.type
_entity.pdbx_description
1 polymer ?
#
loop_
_entity_poly.entity_id
_entity_poly.type
_entity_poly.pdbx_seq_one_letter_code
_entity_poly.pdbx_strand_id
1 'polypeptide(L)'
;MSDIEPFLQYQENELNQQLRRLYPAVNELETPLPRSWSPKDKFSYIGLSQNNLRVHYKGHGKTPKDAASVRATHPIPAACGVYYFEVKIISKGRDGYMGIGLSAQGVNMNRLPGWDKHSYGYHGDDGHSFCSSGTGQPYGPTFTTGDVIGCCVNLINNTCFYTKNGHSLGIAFTDLPPNLYPTVGLQTPGEVVDANFGQHPFVFDIEDYMREWRTKIQAQIDRFPIGDREGEWQSMIQKMVASYLVHHSYCATAEAFAKSTDQAVHEELASIKNRQKIQKLVLSGRMGEAIETTQQLYPSLLESNPNLLFMLKVRQFIEMVNGTDSEVRCLGGRSPKSQDSYTGSPRPFSSPRHKASGSQVDHFTNGVTESSSNGFFNGTSKHGAQTEDSQSKRQLCGGSQAAIERMIHFGRELQSMSEHLRRECGKNSVNKKMLKDAFSLLAYSDPWTSPVGYQLDSIQREPVCSTLNSAILETHNLPKQPPLAQAVGQAAQCLSIMAHSGSGSCAFAAVDDYLH
;
A
#
# COMPACT_ATOMS: atom_id res chain seq x y z
N MET A 1 -21.17 -10.83 31.64
CA MET A 1 -21.20 -9.55 30.89
C MET A 1 -19.84 -9.22 30.28
N SER A 2 -18.73 -9.66 30.88
CA SER A 2 -17.36 -9.56 30.35
C SER A 2 -17.15 -10.18 28.97
N ASP A 3 -17.88 -11.24 28.64
CA ASP A 3 -17.45 -12.20 27.60
C ASP A 3 -18.07 -11.91 26.21
N ILE A 4 -18.86 -10.84 26.12
CA ILE A 4 -19.59 -10.43 24.90
C ILE A 4 -18.72 -9.52 24.02
N GLU A 5 -17.97 -8.58 24.60
CA GLU A 5 -17.05 -7.70 23.86
C GLU A 5 -15.98 -8.48 23.07
N PRO A 6 -15.24 -9.45 23.67
CA PRO A 6 -14.22 -10.20 22.94
C PRO A 6 -14.79 -11.01 21.77
N PHE A 7 -16.00 -11.56 21.92
CA PHE A 7 -16.66 -12.35 20.89
C PHE A 7 -17.11 -11.50 19.70
N LEU A 8 -17.75 -10.36 19.96
CA LEU A 8 -18.15 -9.42 18.90
C LEU A 8 -16.92 -8.85 18.16
N GLN A 9 -15.85 -8.52 18.90
CA GLN A 9 -14.61 -8.04 18.29
C GLN A 9 -13.93 -9.11 17.42
N TYR A 10 -14.01 -10.39 17.82
CA TYR A 10 -13.51 -11.52 17.03
C TYR A 10 -14.29 -11.67 15.71
N GLN A 11 -15.63 -11.64 15.74
CA GLN A 11 -16.46 -11.70 14.54
C GLN A 11 -16.22 -10.51 13.59
N GLU A 12 -16.01 -9.31 14.13
CA GLU A 12 -15.65 -8.14 13.32
C GLU A 12 -14.26 -8.30 12.67
N ASN A 13 -13.29 -8.91 13.37
CA ASN A 13 -11.96 -9.18 12.84
C ASN A 13 -11.98 -10.24 11.71
N GLU A 14 -12.76 -11.32 11.86
CA GLU A 14 -12.95 -12.30 10.77
C GLU A 14 -13.60 -11.67 9.55
N LEU A 15 -14.67 -10.88 9.73
CA LEU A 15 -15.32 -10.11 8.65
C LEU A 15 -14.32 -9.16 7.96
N ASN A 16 -13.52 -8.41 8.73
CA ASN A 16 -12.49 -7.53 8.19
C ASN A 16 -11.43 -8.29 7.37
N GLN A 17 -11.05 -9.49 7.79
CA GLN A 17 -10.10 -10.33 7.06
C GLN A 17 -10.72 -10.92 5.77
N GLN A 18 -11.96 -11.41 5.83
CA GLN A 18 -12.67 -11.97 4.68
C GLN A 18 -12.96 -10.91 3.61
N LEU A 19 -13.42 -9.72 4.01
CA LEU A 19 -13.66 -8.61 3.06
C LEU A 19 -12.37 -8.12 2.39
N ARG A 20 -11.26 -8.00 3.12
CA ARG A 20 -9.96 -7.62 2.54
C ARG A 20 -9.39 -8.67 1.57
N ARG A 21 -9.69 -9.95 1.80
CA ARG A 21 -9.28 -11.06 0.90
C ARG A 21 -10.09 -11.09 -0.40
N LEU A 22 -11.39 -10.82 -0.32
CA LEU A 22 -12.28 -10.77 -1.49
C LEU A 22 -12.09 -9.49 -2.30
N TYR A 23 -12.02 -8.33 -1.62
CA TYR A 23 -12.11 -7.00 -2.21
C TYR A 23 -10.87 -6.12 -1.89
N PRO A 24 -9.62 -6.57 -2.17
CA PRO A 24 -8.39 -5.92 -1.71
C PRO A 24 -8.18 -4.49 -2.24
N ALA A 25 -8.80 -4.14 -3.37
CA ALA A 25 -8.72 -2.80 -3.97
C ALA A 25 -9.72 -1.79 -3.37
N VAL A 26 -10.62 -2.19 -2.46
CA VAL A 26 -11.63 -1.31 -1.89
C VAL A 26 -11.05 -0.50 -0.72
N ASN A 27 -10.93 0.82 -0.91
CA ASN A 27 -10.68 1.74 0.18
C ASN A 27 -11.98 2.01 0.96
N GLU A 28 -12.22 1.26 2.03
CA GLU A 28 -13.42 1.41 2.88
C GLU A 28 -13.52 2.77 3.61
N LEU A 29 -12.47 3.60 3.63
CA LEU A 29 -12.55 4.98 4.14
C LEU A 29 -13.23 5.94 3.15
N GLU A 30 -13.18 5.63 1.85
CA GLU A 30 -13.81 6.41 0.77
C GLU A 30 -15.12 5.76 0.31
N THR A 31 -15.12 4.42 0.22
CA THR A 31 -16.23 3.60 -0.29
C THR A 31 -16.47 2.38 0.62
N PRO A 32 -17.08 2.59 1.81
CA PRO A 32 -17.29 1.51 2.79
C PRO A 32 -18.21 0.41 2.23
N LEU A 33 -17.90 -0.85 2.55
CA LEU A 33 -18.65 -1.99 2.01
C LEU A 33 -20.05 -2.12 2.64
N PRO A 34 -21.01 -2.75 1.95
CA PRO A 34 -22.28 -3.13 2.54
C PRO A 34 -22.03 -4.27 3.56
N ARG A 35 -22.21 -3.98 4.85
CA ARG A 35 -21.92 -4.92 5.96
C ARG A 35 -23.17 -5.39 6.71
N SER A 36 -24.28 -4.66 6.65
CA SER A 36 -25.58 -5.08 7.20
C SER A 36 -26.74 -4.46 6.41
N TRP A 37 -27.97 -4.87 6.75
CA TRP A 37 -29.17 -4.16 6.34
C TRP A 37 -29.26 -2.78 6.99
N SER A 38 -29.85 -1.80 6.30
CA SER A 38 -30.00 -0.44 6.81
C SER A 38 -31.21 -0.33 7.74
N PRO A 39 -31.04 0.08 9.02
CA PRO A 39 -32.18 0.33 9.91
C PRO A 39 -32.98 1.57 9.50
N LYS A 40 -32.40 2.45 8.66
CA LYS A 40 -33.02 3.69 8.15
C LYS A 40 -33.64 3.51 6.75
N ASP A 41 -32.93 2.84 5.84
CA ASP A 41 -33.32 2.74 4.42
C ASP A 41 -34.07 1.44 4.13
N LYS A 42 -35.30 1.39 4.65
CA LYS A 42 -36.21 0.24 4.59
C LYS A 42 -37.65 0.68 4.75
N PHE A 43 -38.60 -0.14 4.31
CA PHE A 43 -40.01 0.11 4.58
C PHE A 43 -40.42 -0.19 6.04
N SER A 44 -41.58 0.32 6.44
CA SER A 44 -42.09 0.20 7.82
C SER A 44 -42.40 -1.23 8.23
N TYR A 45 -42.88 -2.06 7.29
CA TYR A 45 -43.20 -3.49 7.48
C TYR A 45 -41.99 -4.42 7.54
N ILE A 46 -40.75 -3.92 7.37
CA ILE A 46 -39.54 -4.68 7.67
C ILE A 46 -39.12 -4.46 9.12
N GLY A 47 -38.95 -5.56 9.86
CA GLY A 47 -38.17 -5.59 11.09
C GLY A 47 -36.78 -6.16 10.82
N LEU A 48 -35.80 -5.74 11.63
CA LEU A 48 -34.43 -6.24 11.60
C LEU A 48 -34.04 -6.82 12.96
N SER A 49 -33.18 -7.83 12.97
CA SER A 49 -32.55 -8.39 14.17
C SER A 49 -31.19 -9.01 13.82
N GLN A 50 -30.53 -9.68 14.78
CA GLN A 50 -29.20 -10.29 14.60
C GLN A 50 -28.18 -9.34 13.97
N ASN A 51 -27.83 -8.26 14.68
CA ASN A 51 -26.91 -7.20 14.23
C ASN A 51 -27.27 -6.60 12.85
N ASN A 52 -28.58 -6.50 12.56
CA ASN A 52 -29.15 -6.09 11.27
C ASN A 52 -28.79 -7.01 10.09
N LEU A 53 -28.54 -8.31 10.32
CA LEU A 53 -28.38 -9.32 9.27
C LEU A 53 -29.68 -10.10 9.01
N ARG A 54 -30.54 -10.27 10.03
CA ARG A 54 -31.85 -10.92 9.91
C ARG A 54 -32.94 -9.93 9.52
N VAL A 55 -33.63 -10.22 8.43
CA VAL A 55 -34.82 -9.50 7.94
C VAL A 55 -36.06 -10.31 8.29
N HIS A 56 -37.12 -9.67 8.80
CA HIS A 56 -38.40 -10.34 9.02
C HIS A 56 -39.58 -9.44 8.63
N TYR A 57 -40.60 -10.03 8.00
CA TYR A 57 -41.82 -9.32 7.61
C TYR A 57 -42.80 -9.19 8.77
N LYS A 58 -43.29 -7.97 9.00
CA LYS A 58 -44.24 -7.61 10.07
C LYS A 58 -45.42 -6.73 9.59
N GLY A 59 -45.69 -6.74 8.29
CA GLY A 59 -46.88 -6.10 7.70
C GLY A 59 -48.10 -7.04 7.69
N HIS A 60 -49.16 -6.66 6.98
CA HIS A 60 -50.38 -7.45 6.88
C HIS A 60 -50.36 -8.51 5.76
N GLY A 61 -49.57 -8.30 4.70
CA GLY A 61 -49.41 -9.23 3.58
C GLY A 61 -50.72 -9.75 3.00
N LYS A 62 -51.65 -8.85 2.63
CA LYS A 62 -52.93 -9.20 1.99
C LYS A 62 -52.91 -9.00 0.47
N THR A 63 -52.05 -8.11 -0.01
CA THR A 63 -51.98 -7.69 -1.42
C THR A 63 -50.53 -7.35 -1.82
N PRO A 64 -50.22 -7.25 -3.13
CA PRO A 64 -48.94 -6.73 -3.61
C PRO A 64 -48.61 -5.28 -3.21
N LYS A 65 -49.57 -4.54 -2.62
CA LYS A 65 -49.33 -3.20 -2.03
C LYS A 65 -48.72 -3.27 -0.63
N ASP A 66 -48.69 -4.44 -0.01
CA ASP A 66 -48.10 -4.68 1.30
C ASP A 66 -46.64 -5.17 1.22
N ALA A 67 -46.06 -5.24 0.02
CA ALA A 67 -44.66 -5.59 -0.24
C ALA A 67 -43.69 -4.59 0.41
N ALA A 68 -42.61 -5.08 1.00
CA ALA A 68 -41.71 -4.27 1.81
C ALA A 68 -40.24 -4.69 1.61
N SER A 69 -39.38 -3.73 1.30
CA SER A 69 -37.94 -3.93 1.05
C SER A 69 -37.04 -3.20 2.05
N VAL A 70 -35.78 -3.64 2.08
CA VAL A 70 -34.66 -3.02 2.79
C VAL A 70 -33.40 -3.04 1.92
N ARG A 71 -32.69 -1.91 1.84
CA ARG A 71 -31.35 -1.82 1.27
C ARG A 71 -30.28 -2.09 2.33
N ALA A 72 -29.09 -2.51 1.91
CA ALA A 72 -27.91 -2.54 2.78
C ALA A 72 -27.49 -1.12 3.23
N THR A 73 -26.53 -1.01 4.15
CA THR A 73 -26.02 0.29 4.64
C THR A 73 -25.39 1.16 3.56
N HIS A 74 -24.76 0.54 2.56
CA HIS A 74 -23.93 1.19 1.54
C HIS A 74 -24.19 0.59 0.15
N PRO A 75 -23.91 1.33 -0.94
CA PRO A 75 -23.87 0.75 -2.29
C PRO A 75 -22.65 -0.16 -2.43
N ILE A 76 -22.63 -0.98 -3.48
CA ILE A 76 -21.47 -1.79 -3.84
C ILE A 76 -20.38 -0.88 -4.47
N PRO A 77 -19.16 -0.81 -3.91
CA PRO A 77 -18.04 -0.07 -4.51
C PRO A 77 -17.59 -0.71 -5.83
N ALA A 78 -17.35 0.10 -6.87
CA ALA A 78 -16.82 -0.40 -8.15
C ALA A 78 -15.50 -1.18 -7.99
N ALA A 79 -14.65 -0.75 -7.06
CA ALA A 79 -13.37 -1.40 -6.70
C ALA A 79 -13.49 -2.82 -6.13
N CYS A 80 -14.71 -3.38 -5.97
CA CYS A 80 -14.86 -4.83 -5.75
C CYS A 80 -14.49 -5.63 -7.02
N GLY A 81 -14.74 -5.08 -8.21
CA GLY A 81 -14.64 -5.77 -9.51
C GLY A 81 -15.74 -6.81 -9.70
N VAL A 82 -15.79 -7.80 -8.81
CA VAL A 82 -16.91 -8.69 -8.57
C VAL A 82 -17.32 -8.53 -7.10
N TYR A 83 -18.62 -8.42 -6.82
CA TYR A 83 -19.18 -8.40 -5.47
C TYR A 83 -20.18 -9.54 -5.29
N TYR A 84 -20.21 -10.14 -4.10
CA TYR A 84 -21.09 -11.26 -3.78
C TYR A 84 -21.66 -11.14 -2.37
N PHE A 85 -22.93 -11.51 -2.23
CA PHE A 85 -23.60 -11.73 -0.95
C PHE A 85 -24.59 -12.90 -1.07
N GLU A 86 -24.88 -13.55 0.05
CA GLU A 86 -25.84 -14.65 0.14
C GLU A 86 -26.98 -14.33 1.08
N VAL A 87 -28.16 -14.87 0.79
CA VAL A 87 -29.37 -14.76 1.60
C VAL A 87 -29.92 -16.15 1.89
N LYS A 88 -29.93 -16.52 3.17
CA LYS A 88 -30.49 -17.78 3.68
C LYS A 88 -31.99 -17.58 3.94
N ILE A 89 -32.84 -18.42 3.35
CA ILE A 89 -34.26 -18.44 3.69
C ILE A 89 -34.46 -19.18 5.02
N ILE A 90 -34.72 -18.44 6.09
CA ILE A 90 -34.97 -18.99 7.43
C ILE A 90 -36.43 -19.46 7.57
N SER A 91 -37.35 -18.76 6.92
CA SER A 91 -38.75 -19.15 6.79
C SER A 91 -39.37 -18.47 5.57
N LYS A 92 -40.04 -19.24 4.71
CA LYS A 92 -40.85 -18.71 3.60
C LYS A 92 -42.19 -18.11 4.03
N GLY A 93 -42.50 -18.10 5.33
CA GLY A 93 -43.78 -17.62 5.86
C GLY A 93 -44.97 -18.35 5.26
N ARG A 94 -46.04 -17.58 4.98
CA ARG A 94 -47.28 -18.11 4.40
C ARG A 94 -47.06 -18.54 2.94
N ASP A 95 -46.76 -17.58 2.07
CA ASP A 95 -46.77 -17.83 0.62
C ASP A 95 -45.33 -18.03 0.10
N GLY A 96 -44.41 -17.11 0.44
CA GLY A 96 -43.01 -17.12 -0.01
C GLY A 96 -42.68 -16.03 -1.04
N TYR A 97 -43.41 -14.91 -1.02
CA TYR A 97 -43.28 -13.78 -1.93
C TYR A 97 -42.04 -12.93 -1.56
N MET A 98 -40.88 -13.53 -1.75
CA MET A 98 -39.57 -13.03 -1.32
C MET A 98 -38.72 -12.71 -2.55
N GLY A 99 -38.36 -11.44 -2.72
CA GLY A 99 -37.49 -10.98 -3.81
C GLY A 99 -36.09 -10.63 -3.29
N ILE A 100 -35.05 -11.15 -3.93
CA ILE A 100 -33.64 -10.93 -3.59
C ILE A 100 -32.96 -10.26 -4.77
N GLY A 101 -32.15 -9.22 -4.55
CA GLY A 101 -31.42 -8.58 -5.64
C GLY A 101 -30.81 -7.23 -5.28
N LEU A 102 -31.05 -6.22 -6.13
CA LEU A 102 -30.35 -4.95 -6.15
C LEU A 102 -31.32 -3.78 -6.35
N SER A 103 -31.02 -2.61 -5.79
CA SER A 103 -31.72 -1.37 -6.14
C SER A 103 -30.85 -0.13 -5.96
N ALA A 104 -31.08 0.89 -6.79
CA ALA A 104 -30.44 2.18 -6.63
C ALA A 104 -30.95 2.93 -5.38
N GLN A 105 -30.20 3.93 -4.93
CA GLN A 105 -30.62 4.81 -3.84
C GLN A 105 -31.97 5.48 -4.16
N GLY A 106 -32.84 5.60 -3.16
CA GLY A 106 -34.13 6.30 -3.31
C GLY A 106 -35.22 5.53 -4.07
N VAL A 107 -34.95 4.36 -4.64
CA VAL A 107 -35.99 3.46 -5.19
C VAL A 107 -36.98 3.12 -4.07
N ASN A 108 -38.28 3.14 -4.39
CA ASN A 108 -39.39 2.90 -3.47
C ASN A 108 -39.28 1.54 -2.77
N MET A 109 -39.31 1.54 -1.44
CA MET A 109 -39.21 0.32 -0.63
C MET A 109 -40.56 -0.34 -0.30
N ASN A 110 -41.71 0.24 -0.67
CA ASN A 110 -43.01 -0.43 -0.57
C ASN A 110 -43.30 -1.32 -1.81
N ARG A 111 -42.30 -2.12 -2.19
CA ARG A 111 -42.20 -2.94 -3.42
C ARG A 111 -41.24 -4.11 -3.15
N LEU A 112 -41.30 -5.15 -3.97
CA LEU A 112 -40.22 -6.15 -4.05
C LEU A 112 -39.11 -5.68 -5.03
N PRO A 113 -37.86 -6.15 -4.91
CA PRO A 113 -36.79 -5.86 -5.86
C PRO A 113 -37.17 -6.22 -7.29
N GLY A 114 -36.73 -5.41 -8.26
CA GLY A 114 -37.04 -5.60 -9.68
C GLY A 114 -38.30 -4.90 -10.20
N TRP A 115 -39.31 -4.65 -9.36
CA TRP A 115 -40.62 -4.14 -9.81
C TRP A 115 -40.64 -2.68 -10.29
N ASP A 116 -39.70 -1.85 -9.82
CA ASP A 116 -39.61 -0.42 -10.12
C ASP A 116 -38.30 -0.11 -10.86
N LYS A 117 -38.25 1.01 -11.59
CA LYS A 117 -37.08 1.42 -12.38
C LYS A 117 -35.82 1.54 -11.50
N HIS A 118 -34.68 1.04 -12.00
CA HIS A 118 -33.40 0.94 -11.30
C HIS A 118 -33.44 -0.01 -10.08
N SER A 119 -34.35 -1.00 -10.14
CA SER A 119 -34.44 -2.14 -9.23
C SER A 119 -34.33 -3.44 -10.03
N TYR A 120 -33.75 -4.48 -9.43
CA TYR A 120 -33.46 -5.77 -10.05
C TYR A 120 -33.68 -6.88 -9.01
N GLY A 121 -34.36 -7.98 -9.35
CA GLY A 121 -34.71 -9.01 -8.37
C GLY A 121 -35.01 -10.39 -8.94
N TYR A 122 -34.78 -11.42 -8.13
CA TYR A 122 -35.14 -12.83 -8.38
C TYR A 122 -36.08 -13.27 -7.25
N HIS A 123 -37.24 -13.84 -7.62
CA HIS A 123 -38.36 -14.07 -6.71
C HIS A 123 -38.58 -15.56 -6.41
N GLY A 124 -38.93 -15.88 -5.16
CA GLY A 124 -38.91 -17.25 -4.64
C GLY A 124 -40.11 -18.11 -5.02
N ASP A 125 -41.27 -17.50 -5.23
CA ASP A 125 -42.54 -18.18 -5.49
C ASP A 125 -42.73 -18.60 -6.95
N ASP A 126 -42.19 -17.82 -7.91
CA ASP A 126 -42.29 -18.09 -9.35
C ASP A 126 -40.94 -18.42 -10.02
N GLY A 127 -39.80 -18.16 -9.36
CA GLY A 127 -38.46 -18.35 -9.92
C GLY A 127 -38.10 -17.32 -11.00
N HIS A 128 -38.87 -16.25 -11.18
CA HIS A 128 -38.67 -15.28 -12.25
C HIS A 128 -37.68 -14.18 -11.86
N SER A 129 -37.04 -13.62 -12.88
CA SER A 129 -36.23 -12.41 -12.79
C SER A 129 -37.06 -11.18 -13.15
N PHE A 130 -36.91 -10.09 -12.40
CA PHE A 130 -37.61 -8.83 -12.59
C PHE A 130 -36.57 -7.73 -12.79
N CYS A 131 -36.53 -7.16 -14.01
CA CYS A 131 -35.54 -6.18 -14.43
C CYS A 131 -36.23 -4.82 -14.66
N SER A 132 -36.23 -3.94 -13.65
CA SER A 132 -36.85 -2.61 -13.70
C SER A 132 -38.31 -2.60 -14.21
N SER A 133 -39.06 -3.66 -13.93
CA SER A 133 -40.38 -3.98 -14.48
C SER A 133 -41.19 -4.81 -13.50
N GLY A 134 -42.50 -4.53 -13.39
CA GLY A 134 -43.45 -5.35 -12.64
C GLY A 134 -43.83 -6.67 -13.33
N THR A 135 -43.31 -6.94 -14.54
CA THR A 135 -43.50 -8.22 -15.26
C THR A 135 -42.20 -9.00 -15.21
N GLY A 136 -42.20 -10.13 -14.52
CA GLY A 136 -41.06 -11.03 -14.43
C GLY A 136 -40.84 -11.82 -15.73
N GLN A 137 -39.64 -12.40 -15.88
CA GLN A 137 -39.27 -13.32 -16.96
C GLN A 137 -38.74 -14.64 -16.35
N PRO A 138 -39.08 -15.82 -16.90
CA PRO A 138 -38.55 -17.10 -16.42
C PRO A 138 -37.01 -17.08 -16.39
N TYR A 139 -36.43 -17.52 -15.27
CA TYR A 139 -34.99 -17.41 -15.05
C TYR A 139 -34.42 -18.62 -14.29
N GLY A 140 -34.88 -18.86 -13.07
CA GLY A 140 -34.38 -19.90 -12.19
C GLY A 140 -35.47 -20.80 -11.62
N PRO A 141 -35.11 -21.80 -10.80
CA PRO A 141 -36.06 -22.54 -10.00
C PRO A 141 -36.69 -21.63 -8.91
N THR A 142 -37.84 -22.04 -8.37
CA THR A 142 -38.39 -21.45 -7.13
C THR A 142 -37.47 -21.71 -5.94
N PHE A 143 -37.59 -20.92 -4.87
CA PHE A 143 -36.80 -21.09 -3.64
C PHE A 143 -37.61 -20.87 -2.36
N THR A 144 -37.23 -21.58 -1.30
CA THR A 144 -38.06 -21.72 -0.09
C THR A 144 -37.23 -21.95 1.17
N THR A 145 -37.90 -22.16 2.31
CA THR A 145 -37.28 -22.41 3.62
C THR A 145 -36.14 -23.43 3.54
N GLY A 146 -34.94 -23.03 3.95
CA GLY A 146 -33.74 -23.86 3.89
C GLY A 146 -32.81 -23.58 2.71
N ASP A 147 -33.28 -22.95 1.64
CA ASP A 147 -32.42 -22.55 0.52
C ASP A 147 -31.47 -21.39 0.89
N VAL A 148 -30.33 -21.33 0.22
CA VAL A 148 -29.41 -20.19 0.15
C VAL A 148 -29.41 -19.65 -1.28
N ILE A 149 -29.68 -18.36 -1.43
CA ILE A 149 -29.65 -17.66 -2.71
C ILE A 149 -28.54 -16.62 -2.68
N GLY A 150 -27.55 -16.78 -3.55
CA GLY A 150 -26.49 -15.80 -3.76
C GLY A 150 -26.82 -14.81 -4.87
N CYS A 151 -26.24 -13.62 -4.81
CA CYS A 151 -26.34 -12.59 -5.83
C CYS A 151 -24.93 -12.07 -6.14
N CYS A 152 -24.45 -12.36 -7.34
CA CYS A 152 -23.11 -12.00 -7.81
C CYS A 152 -23.19 -10.87 -8.83
N VAL A 153 -22.60 -9.72 -8.50
CA VAL A 153 -22.56 -8.52 -9.33
C VAL A 153 -21.16 -8.37 -9.91
N ASN A 154 -21.06 -8.34 -11.23
CA ASN A 154 -19.80 -8.10 -11.93
C ASN A 154 -19.78 -6.67 -12.49
N LEU A 155 -18.88 -5.86 -11.95
CA LEU A 155 -18.72 -4.41 -12.20
C LEU A 155 -17.67 -4.14 -13.31
N ILE A 156 -17.09 -5.20 -13.88
CA ILE A 156 -16.21 -5.16 -15.05
C ILE A 156 -17.05 -5.13 -16.33
N ASN A 157 -18.13 -5.92 -16.37
CA ASN A 157 -19.03 -6.05 -17.52
C ASN A 157 -20.49 -5.66 -17.23
N ASN A 158 -20.77 -5.10 -16.05
CA ASN A 158 -22.08 -4.64 -15.59
C ASN A 158 -23.19 -5.72 -15.66
N THR A 159 -22.86 -6.95 -15.26
CA THR A 159 -23.81 -8.09 -15.23
C THR A 159 -24.10 -8.58 -13.82
N CYS A 160 -25.20 -9.31 -13.65
CA CYS A 160 -25.51 -10.05 -12.42
C CYS A 160 -26.02 -11.46 -12.71
N PHE A 161 -25.59 -12.43 -11.91
CA PHE A 161 -26.19 -13.76 -11.83
C PHE A 161 -26.51 -14.11 -10.38
N TYR A 162 -27.50 -14.98 -10.20
CA TYR A 162 -27.80 -15.57 -8.90
C TYR A 162 -27.21 -16.97 -8.78
N THR A 163 -27.03 -17.41 -7.54
CA THR A 163 -26.74 -18.81 -7.22
C THR A 163 -27.88 -19.39 -6.40
N LYS A 164 -28.07 -20.71 -6.45
CA LYS A 164 -28.89 -21.46 -5.52
C LYS A 164 -28.09 -22.60 -4.92
N ASN A 165 -27.97 -22.63 -3.59
CA ASN A 165 -27.30 -23.66 -2.81
C ASN A 165 -25.88 -24.01 -3.33
N GLY A 166 -25.10 -23.00 -3.75
CA GLY A 166 -23.74 -23.17 -4.27
C GLY A 166 -23.63 -23.41 -5.78
N HIS A 167 -24.73 -23.39 -6.54
CA HIS A 167 -24.72 -23.53 -8.00
C HIS A 167 -25.17 -22.25 -8.70
N SER A 168 -24.42 -21.79 -9.72
CA SER A 168 -24.79 -20.62 -10.53
C SER A 168 -26.01 -20.92 -11.42
N LEU A 169 -26.89 -19.92 -11.56
CA LEU A 169 -28.10 -19.97 -12.39
C LEU A 169 -27.93 -19.24 -13.73
N GLY A 170 -26.72 -18.74 -14.04
CA GLY A 170 -26.45 -17.95 -15.25
C GLY A 170 -26.91 -16.47 -15.14
N ILE A 171 -26.54 -15.65 -16.13
CA ILE A 171 -26.79 -14.20 -16.10
C ILE A 171 -28.30 -13.90 -16.06
N ALA A 172 -28.74 -13.14 -15.05
CA ALA A 172 -30.09 -12.60 -14.96
C ALA A 172 -30.20 -11.22 -15.62
N PHE A 173 -29.19 -10.37 -15.44
CA PHE A 173 -29.21 -8.97 -15.86
C PHE A 173 -27.89 -8.55 -16.51
N THR A 174 -27.99 -7.69 -17.51
CA THR A 174 -26.89 -6.96 -18.15
C THR A 174 -27.09 -5.46 -17.94
N ASP A 175 -26.12 -4.65 -18.37
CA ASP A 175 -26.22 -3.18 -18.46
C ASP A 175 -26.61 -2.50 -17.14
N LEU A 176 -26.17 -3.07 -16.02
CA LEU A 176 -26.48 -2.58 -14.69
C LEU A 176 -25.85 -1.20 -14.44
N PRO A 177 -26.60 -0.25 -13.83
CA PRO A 177 -26.02 1.02 -13.40
C PRO A 177 -25.08 0.82 -12.20
N PRO A 178 -24.10 1.72 -11.99
CA PRO A 178 -23.25 1.71 -10.81
C PRO A 178 -24.04 2.10 -9.54
N ASN A 179 -23.39 1.95 -8.38
CA ASN A 179 -23.91 2.38 -7.06
C ASN A 179 -25.24 1.70 -6.65
N LEU A 180 -25.46 0.47 -7.10
CA LEU A 180 -26.54 -0.39 -6.62
C LEU A 180 -26.26 -0.89 -5.20
N TYR A 181 -27.31 -0.98 -4.40
CA TYR A 181 -27.30 -1.56 -3.06
C TYR A 181 -27.85 -2.98 -3.12
N PRO A 182 -27.28 -3.95 -2.38
CA PRO A 182 -27.98 -5.18 -2.05
C PRO A 182 -29.37 -4.85 -1.46
N THR A 183 -30.41 -5.56 -1.92
CA THR A 183 -31.80 -5.36 -1.50
C THR A 183 -32.49 -6.71 -1.29
N VAL A 184 -33.24 -6.83 -0.19
CA VAL A 184 -34.23 -7.89 0.02
C VAL A 184 -35.62 -7.26 0.16
N GLY A 185 -36.63 -7.89 -0.43
CA GLY A 185 -38.04 -7.60 -0.18
C GLY A 185 -38.82 -8.84 0.24
N LEU A 186 -39.77 -8.64 1.15
CA LEU A 186 -40.69 -9.63 1.70
C LEU A 186 -42.13 -9.08 1.62
N GLN A 187 -43.15 -9.93 1.60
CA GLN A 187 -44.54 -9.52 1.43
C GLN A 187 -45.54 -10.28 2.33
N THR A 188 -45.23 -11.44 2.92
CA THR A 188 -46.21 -12.22 3.71
C THR A 188 -45.80 -12.55 5.15
N PRO A 189 -46.78 -12.70 6.07
CA PRO A 189 -46.49 -12.99 7.48
C PRO A 189 -45.65 -14.26 7.67
N GLY A 190 -44.63 -14.15 8.53
CA GLY A 190 -43.71 -15.24 8.84
C GLY A 190 -42.54 -15.40 7.88
N GLU A 191 -42.41 -14.57 6.84
CA GLU A 191 -41.21 -14.52 5.99
C GLU A 191 -40.02 -13.97 6.78
N VAL A 192 -38.92 -14.73 6.80
CA VAL A 192 -37.67 -14.41 7.51
C VAL A 192 -36.48 -14.87 6.67
N VAL A 193 -35.49 -14.00 6.49
CA VAL A 193 -34.22 -14.33 5.81
C VAL A 193 -33.02 -13.73 6.55
N ASP A 194 -31.86 -14.38 6.46
CA ASP A 194 -30.58 -13.88 6.97
C ASP A 194 -29.63 -13.55 5.82
N ALA A 195 -28.91 -12.43 5.90
CA ALA A 195 -27.85 -12.10 4.95
C ALA A 195 -26.46 -12.48 5.46
N ASN A 196 -25.64 -13.00 4.56
CA ASN A 196 -24.20 -13.08 4.67
C ASN A 196 -23.59 -12.10 3.66
N PHE A 197 -22.98 -11.03 4.15
CA PHE A 197 -22.21 -10.06 3.36
C PHE A 197 -20.70 -10.36 3.38
N GLY A 198 -20.30 -11.53 3.90
CA GLY A 198 -18.91 -11.90 4.17
C GLY A 198 -18.60 -12.13 5.66
N GLN A 199 -19.61 -12.22 6.53
CA GLN A 199 -19.45 -12.62 7.94
C GLN A 199 -19.09 -14.10 8.09
N HIS A 200 -19.47 -14.93 7.12
CA HIS A 200 -19.28 -16.37 7.12
C HIS A 200 -18.77 -16.82 5.75
N PRO A 201 -18.15 -18.01 5.65
CA PRO A 201 -17.90 -18.65 4.36
C PRO A 201 -19.19 -18.75 3.53
N PHE A 202 -19.07 -18.49 2.23
CA PHE A 202 -20.16 -18.62 1.28
C PHE A 202 -20.40 -20.08 0.89
N VAL A 203 -21.62 -20.41 0.43
CA VAL A 203 -21.96 -21.73 -0.12
C VAL A 203 -21.47 -21.87 -1.56
N PHE A 204 -21.41 -20.77 -2.31
CA PHE A 204 -20.75 -20.70 -3.62
C PHE A 204 -19.25 -20.39 -3.49
N ASP A 205 -18.41 -21.05 -4.29
CA ASP A 205 -16.99 -20.69 -4.43
C ASP A 205 -16.84 -19.43 -5.30
N ILE A 206 -17.06 -18.28 -4.66
CA ILE A 206 -16.85 -16.97 -5.27
C ILE A 206 -15.37 -16.70 -5.58
N GLU A 207 -14.43 -17.33 -4.85
CA GLU A 207 -13.01 -17.07 -5.04
C GLU A 207 -12.47 -17.67 -6.33
N ASP A 208 -12.96 -18.85 -6.73
CA ASP A 208 -12.59 -19.44 -8.00
C ASP A 208 -13.19 -18.66 -9.20
N TYR A 209 -14.43 -18.20 -9.07
CA TYR A 209 -15.03 -17.29 -10.05
C TYR A 209 -14.26 -15.95 -10.17
N MET A 210 -13.80 -15.39 -9.04
CA MET A 210 -12.90 -14.22 -9.05
C MET A 210 -11.53 -14.55 -9.67
N ARG A 211 -11.01 -15.77 -9.50
CA ARG A 211 -9.73 -16.22 -10.06
C ARG A 211 -9.78 -16.29 -11.59
N GLU A 212 -10.89 -16.78 -12.16
CA GLU A 212 -11.12 -16.77 -13.61
C GLU A 212 -11.06 -15.34 -14.16
N TRP A 213 -11.79 -14.40 -13.53
CA TRP A 213 -11.79 -13.00 -13.97
C TRP A 213 -10.45 -12.29 -13.77
N ARG A 214 -9.71 -12.56 -12.69
CA ARG A 214 -8.34 -12.07 -12.51
C ARG A 214 -7.42 -12.55 -13.63
N THR A 215 -7.43 -13.84 -13.94
CA THR A 215 -6.65 -14.44 -15.03
C THR A 215 -7.01 -13.84 -16.39
N LYS A 216 -8.31 -13.57 -16.61
CA LYS A 216 -8.83 -12.96 -17.85
C LYS A 216 -8.41 -11.50 -18.02
N ILE A 217 -8.45 -10.69 -16.96
CA ILE A 217 -7.98 -9.29 -16.98
C ILE A 217 -6.46 -9.25 -17.16
N GLN A 218 -5.71 -10.07 -16.43
CA GLN A 218 -4.25 -10.19 -16.57
C GLN A 218 -3.86 -10.51 -18.02
N ALA A 219 -4.47 -11.55 -18.61
CA ALA A 219 -4.22 -11.94 -20.00
C ALA A 219 -4.72 -10.91 -21.05
N GLN A 220 -5.53 -9.92 -20.68
CA GLN A 220 -5.85 -8.77 -21.53
C GLN A 220 -4.80 -7.66 -21.43
N ILE A 221 -4.19 -7.46 -20.25
CA ILE A 221 -3.09 -6.50 -20.04
C ILE A 221 -1.81 -7.02 -20.71
N ASP A 222 -1.43 -8.28 -20.46
CA ASP A 222 -0.23 -8.92 -21.04
C ASP A 222 -0.24 -8.96 -22.58
N ARG A 223 -1.43 -8.88 -23.19
CA ARG A 223 -1.65 -8.92 -24.64
C ARG A 223 -2.07 -7.56 -25.21
N PHE A 224 -2.07 -6.50 -24.40
CA PHE A 224 -2.43 -5.18 -24.88
C PHE A 224 -1.38 -4.69 -25.89
N PRO A 225 -1.76 -4.29 -27.11
CA PRO A 225 -0.79 -3.95 -28.14
C PRO A 225 -0.07 -2.63 -27.81
N ILE A 226 1.18 -2.73 -27.38
CA ILE A 226 2.14 -1.62 -27.43
C ILE A 226 2.42 -1.37 -28.91
N GLY A 227 1.85 -0.29 -29.46
CA GLY A 227 1.80 -0.06 -30.90
C GLY A 227 3.17 -0.06 -31.60
N ASP A 228 3.18 -0.49 -32.86
CA ASP A 228 4.33 -0.98 -33.67
C ASP A 228 5.43 0.04 -34.01
N ARG A 229 5.66 1.05 -33.16
CA ARG A 229 6.84 1.92 -33.21
C ARG A 229 8.04 1.20 -32.59
N GLU A 230 8.50 0.17 -33.28
CA GLU A 230 9.67 -0.61 -32.88
C GLU A 230 10.87 0.32 -32.59
N GLY A 231 11.50 0.15 -31.42
CA GLY A 231 12.59 1.01 -30.95
C GLY A 231 12.17 2.30 -30.25
N GLU A 232 11.05 2.96 -30.58
CA GLU A 232 10.65 4.21 -29.88
C GLU A 232 10.33 3.95 -28.41
N TRP A 233 9.49 2.95 -28.12
CA TRP A 233 9.12 2.62 -26.74
C TRP A 233 10.31 2.08 -25.93
N GLN A 234 11.18 1.30 -26.57
CA GLN A 234 12.38 0.76 -25.93
C GLN A 234 13.38 1.88 -25.59
N SER A 235 13.61 2.81 -26.51
CA SER A 235 14.42 4.01 -26.27
C SER A 235 13.81 4.91 -25.21
N MET A 236 12.47 5.04 -25.16
CA MET A 236 11.77 5.78 -24.11
C MET A 236 12.00 5.17 -22.73
N ILE A 237 11.83 3.86 -22.57
CA ILE A 237 12.09 3.16 -21.31
C ILE A 237 13.57 3.27 -20.92
N GLN A 238 14.50 3.11 -21.87
CA GLN A 238 15.93 3.30 -21.60
C GLN A 238 16.25 4.71 -21.11
N LYS A 239 15.65 5.77 -21.69
CA LYS A 239 15.78 7.15 -21.21
C LYS A 239 15.17 7.34 -19.81
N MET A 240 14.02 6.73 -19.54
CA MET A 240 13.39 6.76 -18.22
C MET A 240 14.26 6.08 -17.15
N VAL A 241 14.83 4.90 -17.44
CA VAL A 241 15.77 4.20 -16.54
C VAL A 241 17.07 4.99 -16.36
N ALA A 242 17.70 5.46 -17.44
CA ALA A 242 18.92 6.27 -17.36
C ALA A 242 18.71 7.54 -16.51
N SER A 243 17.61 8.27 -16.72
CA SER A 243 17.26 9.44 -15.92
C SER A 243 16.98 9.10 -14.45
N TYR A 244 16.39 7.95 -14.15
CA TYR A 244 16.20 7.46 -12.78
C TYR A 244 17.54 7.15 -12.08
N LEU A 245 18.46 6.48 -12.77
CA LEU A 245 19.80 6.16 -12.26
C LEU A 245 20.63 7.42 -11.99
N VAL A 246 20.55 8.42 -12.89
CA VAL A 246 21.17 9.74 -12.71
C VAL A 246 20.55 10.50 -11.55
N HIS A 247 19.21 10.56 -11.47
CA HIS A 247 18.48 11.24 -10.39
C HIS A 247 18.88 10.72 -9.00
N HIS A 248 18.98 9.40 -8.83
CA HIS A 248 19.40 8.76 -7.56
C HIS A 248 20.93 8.66 -7.38
N SER A 249 21.72 9.31 -8.24
CA SER A 249 23.18 9.35 -8.21
C SER A 249 23.87 7.97 -8.22
N TYR A 250 23.27 6.98 -8.90
CA TYR A 250 23.86 5.66 -9.12
C TYR A 250 24.93 5.71 -10.23
N CYS A 251 25.93 6.59 -10.07
CA CYS A 251 26.86 7.05 -11.10
C CYS A 251 27.47 5.93 -11.95
N ALA A 252 28.09 4.91 -11.34
CA ALA A 252 28.71 3.80 -12.07
C ALA A 252 27.69 2.94 -12.83
N THR A 253 26.49 2.74 -12.26
CA THR A 253 25.38 2.04 -12.93
C THR A 253 24.84 2.85 -14.08
N ALA A 254 24.72 4.18 -13.93
CA ALA A 254 24.29 5.09 -14.98
C ALA A 254 25.30 5.13 -16.14
N GLU A 255 26.60 5.24 -15.86
CA GLU A 255 27.69 5.17 -16.85
C GLU A 255 27.65 3.84 -17.64
N ALA A 256 27.55 2.70 -16.94
CA ALA A 256 27.49 1.38 -17.57
C ALA A 256 26.21 1.18 -18.40
N PHE A 257 25.05 1.56 -17.85
CA PHE A 257 23.76 1.46 -18.54
C PHE A 257 23.73 2.33 -19.80
N ALA A 258 24.09 3.62 -19.68
CA ALA A 258 24.16 4.57 -20.79
C ALA A 258 25.05 4.05 -21.93
N LYS A 259 26.24 3.52 -21.61
CA LYS A 259 27.15 2.92 -22.58
C LYS A 259 26.58 1.67 -23.26
N SER A 260 25.79 0.88 -22.56
CA SER A 260 25.16 -0.34 -23.10
C SER A 260 23.88 -0.11 -23.90
N THR A 261 23.26 1.07 -23.76
CA THR A 261 21.96 1.41 -24.37
C THR A 261 22.01 2.63 -25.30
N ASP A 262 23.21 3.14 -25.58
CA ASP A 262 23.49 4.36 -26.36
C ASP A 262 22.64 5.57 -25.94
N GLN A 263 22.56 5.80 -24.62
CA GLN A 263 21.79 6.91 -24.04
C GLN A 263 22.67 8.04 -23.54
N ALA A 264 22.29 9.27 -23.84
CA ALA A 264 22.98 10.46 -23.37
C ALA A 264 22.70 10.75 -21.89
N VAL A 265 23.76 11.05 -21.13
CA VAL A 265 23.66 11.52 -19.74
C VAL A 265 23.61 13.05 -19.76
N HIS A 266 22.47 13.62 -19.38
CA HIS A 266 22.19 15.06 -19.46
C HIS A 266 22.49 15.85 -18.16
N GLU A 267 23.35 15.34 -17.29
CA GLU A 267 23.86 16.03 -16.10
C GLU A 267 25.39 15.87 -16.03
N GLU A 268 26.11 16.90 -15.59
CA GLU A 268 27.56 16.82 -15.44
C GLU A 268 27.96 15.80 -14.35
N LEU A 269 28.95 14.96 -14.67
CA LEU A 269 29.46 13.91 -13.79
C LEU A 269 29.93 14.43 -12.41
N ALA A 270 30.39 15.68 -12.35
CA ALA A 270 30.74 16.35 -11.10
C ALA A 270 29.51 16.59 -10.21
N SER A 271 28.39 17.06 -10.78
CA SER A 271 27.12 17.25 -10.06
C SER A 271 26.58 15.92 -9.53
N ILE A 272 26.56 14.87 -10.36
CA ILE A 272 26.11 13.53 -9.94
C ILE A 272 26.94 13.03 -8.76
N LYS A 273 28.27 13.21 -8.77
CA LYS A 273 29.18 12.80 -7.69
C LYS A 273 29.04 13.67 -6.43
N ASN A 274 28.75 14.97 -6.57
CA ASN A 274 28.43 15.86 -5.46
C ASN A 274 27.14 15.44 -4.73
N ARG A 275 26.07 15.15 -5.48
CA ARG A 275 24.81 14.62 -4.94
C ARG A 275 25.01 13.25 -4.28
N GLN A 276 25.78 12.35 -4.92
CA GLN A 276 26.14 11.04 -4.35
C GLN A 276 26.85 11.16 -3.00
N LYS A 277 27.79 12.12 -2.85
CA LYS A 277 28.51 12.39 -1.59
C LYS A 277 27.53 12.79 -0.48
N ILE A 278 26.61 13.71 -0.76
CA ILE A 278 25.61 14.21 0.22
C ILE A 278 24.65 13.09 0.60
N GLN A 279 24.08 12.37 -0.37
CA GLN A 279 23.15 11.27 -0.10
C GLN A 279 23.81 10.16 0.73
N LYS A 280 25.08 9.82 0.46
CA LYS A 280 25.85 8.86 1.26
C LYS A 280 26.01 9.30 2.72
N LEU A 281 26.22 10.60 2.97
CA LEU A 281 26.29 11.15 4.34
C LEU A 281 24.94 11.03 5.05
N VAL A 282 23.84 11.46 4.41
CA VAL A 282 22.46 11.35 4.96
C VAL A 282 22.11 9.90 5.29
N LEU A 283 22.25 8.97 4.35
CA LEU A 283 21.91 7.56 4.54
C LEU A 283 22.79 6.86 5.59
N SER A 284 24.04 7.33 5.78
CA SER A 284 24.91 6.87 6.87
C SER A 284 24.57 7.44 8.26
N GLY A 285 23.65 8.41 8.35
CA GLY A 285 23.27 9.08 9.59
C GLY A 285 24.21 10.21 10.01
N ARG A 286 25.07 10.71 9.11
CA ARG A 286 26.02 11.81 9.32
C ARG A 286 25.39 13.11 8.83
N MET A 287 24.34 13.54 9.52
CA MET A 287 23.50 14.67 9.11
C MET A 287 24.21 16.01 9.23
N GLY A 288 25.07 16.21 10.24
CA GLY A 288 25.87 17.43 10.37
C GLY A 288 26.74 17.69 9.14
N GLU A 289 27.57 16.69 8.78
CA GLU A 289 28.44 16.73 7.60
C GLU A 289 27.65 16.81 6.28
N ALA A 290 26.45 16.21 6.21
CA ALA A 290 25.58 16.34 5.04
C ALA A 290 25.08 17.78 4.84
N ILE A 291 24.71 18.46 5.92
CA ILE A 291 24.28 19.87 5.91
C ILE A 291 25.46 20.77 5.50
N GLU A 292 26.63 20.61 6.13
CA GLU A 292 27.84 21.37 5.78
C GLU A 292 28.27 21.15 4.32
N THR A 293 28.31 19.89 3.87
CA THR A 293 28.65 19.55 2.48
C THR A 293 27.63 20.14 1.50
N THR A 294 26.35 20.21 1.88
CA THR A 294 25.31 20.87 1.08
C THR A 294 25.55 22.37 0.99
N GLN A 295 25.86 23.05 2.10
CA GLN A 295 26.14 24.50 2.10
C GLN A 295 27.41 24.86 1.31
N GLN A 296 28.43 24.00 1.34
CA GLN A 296 29.68 24.18 0.59
C GLN A 296 29.49 23.99 -0.92
N LEU A 297 28.73 22.97 -1.35
CA LEU A 297 28.56 22.62 -2.76
C LEU A 297 27.39 23.36 -3.42
N TYR A 298 26.38 23.77 -2.64
CA TYR A 298 25.18 24.48 -3.09
C TYR A 298 24.88 25.68 -2.18
N PRO A 299 25.69 26.76 -2.25
CA PRO A 299 25.43 27.99 -1.49
C PRO A 299 24.00 28.50 -1.68
N SER A 300 23.44 29.15 -0.67
CA SER A 300 22.05 29.65 -0.59
C SER A 300 20.90 28.62 -0.64
N LEU A 301 21.13 27.33 -0.96
CA LEU A 301 20.06 26.33 -1.02
C LEU A 301 19.32 26.17 0.32
N LEU A 302 20.05 26.02 1.43
CA LEU A 302 19.45 25.84 2.76
C LEU A 302 19.00 27.15 3.41
N GLU A 303 19.46 28.30 2.88
CA GLU A 303 19.07 29.65 3.33
C GLU A 303 17.73 30.05 2.68
N SER A 304 17.58 29.81 1.37
CA SER A 304 16.34 30.03 0.62
C SER A 304 15.23 29.01 0.94
N ASN A 305 15.59 27.84 1.48
CA ASN A 305 14.64 26.83 1.92
C ASN A 305 14.80 26.47 3.42
N PRO A 306 14.36 27.35 4.33
CA PRO A 306 14.55 27.15 5.77
C PRO A 306 13.67 26.02 6.36
N ASN A 307 12.61 25.60 5.65
CA ASN A 307 11.85 24.40 6.02
C ASN A 307 12.64 23.11 5.74
N LEU A 308 13.37 23.03 4.62
CA LEU A 308 14.31 21.94 4.34
C LEU A 308 15.45 21.91 5.38
N LEU A 309 16.05 23.06 5.70
CA LEU A 309 17.07 23.15 6.76
C LEU A 309 16.53 22.65 8.11
N PHE A 310 15.31 23.06 8.50
CA PHE A 310 14.68 22.58 9.72
C PHE A 310 14.43 21.07 9.70
N MET A 311 13.93 20.51 8.59
CA MET A 311 13.73 19.07 8.43
C MET A 311 15.05 18.29 8.59
N LEU A 312 16.14 18.78 7.97
CA LEU A 312 17.48 18.21 8.10
C LEU A 312 18.01 18.28 9.53
N LYS A 313 17.78 19.41 10.24
CA LYS A 313 18.18 19.59 11.64
C LYS A 313 17.34 18.73 12.61
N VAL A 314 16.05 18.51 12.35
CA VAL A 314 15.26 17.51 13.10
C VAL A 314 15.84 16.11 12.90
N ARG A 315 16.19 15.72 11.65
CA ARG A 315 16.85 14.42 11.44
C ARG A 315 18.22 14.34 12.12
N GLN A 316 19.02 15.42 12.11
CA GLN A 316 20.29 15.46 12.83
C GLN A 316 20.09 15.17 14.33
N PHE A 317 19.12 15.81 14.99
CA PHE A 317 18.79 15.51 16.39
C PHE A 317 18.44 14.03 16.62
N ILE A 318 17.68 13.40 15.72
CA ILE A 318 17.34 11.97 15.80
C ILE A 318 18.60 11.10 15.65
N GLU A 319 19.53 11.43 14.76
CA GLU A 319 20.81 10.70 14.65
C GLU A 319 21.79 10.97 15.80
N MET A 320 21.68 12.12 16.49
CA MET A 320 22.39 12.38 17.75
C MET A 320 21.85 11.49 18.87
N VAL A 321 20.52 11.39 19.03
CA VAL A 321 19.85 10.43 19.94
C VAL A 321 20.34 9.00 19.66
N ASN A 322 20.37 8.60 18.38
CA ASN A 322 20.82 7.29 17.88
C ASN A 322 22.33 7.03 18.07
N GLY A 323 23.13 8.08 18.31
CA GLY A 323 24.59 8.01 18.45
C GLY A 323 25.39 7.92 17.15
N THR A 324 24.77 8.14 15.98
CA THR A 324 25.41 7.97 14.67
C THR A 324 25.94 9.27 14.05
N ASP A 325 25.45 10.44 14.47
CA ASP A 325 25.92 11.73 13.95
C ASP A 325 27.35 12.08 14.43
N SER A 326 28.10 12.80 13.60
CA SER A 326 29.52 13.12 13.83
C SER A 326 29.74 13.93 15.12
N GLU A 327 28.86 14.88 15.40
CA GLU A 327 28.82 15.69 16.64
C GLU A 327 28.87 14.86 17.91
N VAL A 328 28.27 13.66 17.89
CA VAL A 328 28.23 12.73 19.02
C VAL A 328 29.41 11.75 18.95
N ARG A 329 29.65 11.18 17.77
CA ARG A 329 30.63 10.11 17.55
C ARG A 329 32.06 10.51 17.90
N CYS A 330 32.45 11.78 17.71
CA CYS A 330 33.81 12.25 18.00
C CYS A 330 34.20 12.21 19.49
N LEU A 331 33.25 12.13 20.42
CA LEU A 331 33.51 11.94 21.86
C LEU A 331 33.12 10.54 22.37
N GLY A 332 32.88 9.58 21.46
CA GLY A 332 32.74 8.17 21.77
C GLY A 332 34.10 7.49 21.86
N GLY A 333 34.61 7.29 23.07
CA GLY A 333 35.88 6.60 23.28
C GLY A 333 35.83 5.14 22.79
N ARG A 334 36.74 4.78 21.87
CA ARG A 334 36.87 3.48 21.15
C ARG A 334 35.97 3.34 19.91
N SER A 335 36.55 3.62 18.74
CA SER A 335 36.14 2.92 17.51
C SER A 335 36.63 1.46 17.54
N PRO A 336 35.90 0.50 16.97
CA PRO A 336 36.52 -0.73 16.47
C PRO A 336 37.65 -0.37 15.50
N LYS A 337 38.81 -1.02 15.61
CA LYS A 337 39.93 -0.77 14.71
C LYS A 337 39.73 -1.54 13.41
N SER A 338 39.52 -0.83 12.31
CA SER A 338 39.99 -1.31 11.01
C SER A 338 41.52 -1.26 11.04
N GLN A 339 42.18 -2.42 11.06
CA GLN A 339 43.62 -2.48 10.77
C GLN A 339 43.79 -2.30 9.27
N ASP A 340 44.46 -1.22 8.86
CA ASP A 340 45.43 -1.24 7.76
C ASP A 340 46.17 0.10 7.68
N SER A 341 47.41 0.11 8.15
CA SER A 341 48.37 1.22 8.01
C SER A 341 49.76 0.77 8.47
N TYR A 342 50.65 0.46 7.53
CA TYR A 342 52.08 0.29 7.77
C TYR A 342 52.83 1.56 7.39
N THR A 343 53.58 2.14 8.32
CA THR A 343 54.72 3.02 8.01
C THR A 343 55.86 2.74 8.98
N GLY A 344 57.08 2.60 8.47
CA GLY A 344 58.28 2.28 9.24
C GLY A 344 59.54 2.54 8.43
N SER A 345 60.41 3.42 8.93
CA SER A 345 61.61 3.90 8.23
C SER A 345 62.88 3.06 8.55
N PRO A 346 64.00 3.21 7.81
CA PRO A 346 64.86 2.07 7.45
C PRO A 346 66.22 1.96 8.17
N ARG A 347 66.94 0.85 7.85
CA ARG A 347 68.38 0.52 8.02
C ARG A 347 68.73 -0.39 9.23
N PRO A 348 69.86 -1.15 9.22
CA PRO A 348 70.60 -1.73 8.06
C PRO A 348 71.11 -3.19 8.24
N PHE A 349 71.53 -3.80 7.12
CA PHE A 349 72.57 -4.86 6.97
C PHE A 349 72.64 -6.07 7.94
N SER A 350 72.42 -7.27 7.39
CA SER A 350 73.42 -8.37 7.41
C SER A 350 72.99 -9.54 6.50
N SER A 351 73.95 -10.41 6.14
CA SER A 351 73.73 -11.66 5.37
C SER A 351 74.80 -12.68 5.80
N PRO A 352 74.55 -14.00 5.67
CA PRO A 352 75.09 -14.66 4.48
C PRO A 352 74.33 -15.90 3.94
N ARG A 353 74.40 -16.09 2.61
CA ARG A 353 74.52 -17.36 1.83
C ARG A 353 73.85 -18.66 2.34
N HIS A 354 73.17 -19.38 1.44
CA HIS A 354 73.81 -20.49 0.67
C HIS A 354 73.02 -20.97 -0.58
N LYS A 355 73.79 -21.60 -1.49
CA LYS A 355 73.48 -22.33 -2.75
C LYS A 355 72.31 -23.35 -2.67
N ALA A 356 71.69 -23.87 -3.74
CA ALA A 356 71.53 -23.61 -5.21
C ALA A 356 70.48 -24.66 -5.75
N SER A 357 70.20 -24.99 -7.03
CA SER A 357 70.74 -24.70 -8.38
C SER A 357 69.74 -25.14 -9.50
N GLY A 358 70.05 -24.92 -10.79
CA GLY A 358 69.30 -25.41 -11.99
C GLY A 358 68.44 -24.32 -12.68
N SER A 359 68.83 -23.75 -13.83
CA SER A 359 68.67 -24.25 -15.23
C SER A 359 67.22 -24.10 -15.73
N GLN A 360 66.89 -23.00 -16.44
CA GLN A 360 66.76 -22.87 -17.93
C GLN A 360 65.54 -23.62 -18.53
N VAL A 361 64.75 -23.10 -19.49
CA VAL A 361 64.97 -22.07 -20.54
C VAL A 361 63.78 -21.06 -20.61
N ASP A 362 63.99 -19.90 -21.26
CA ASP A 362 63.10 -18.75 -21.41
C ASP A 362 61.93 -18.89 -22.42
N HIS A 363 60.81 -18.17 -22.21
CA HIS A 363 60.41 -17.00 -23.03
C HIS A 363 59.12 -16.25 -22.59
N PHE A 364 59.28 -14.94 -22.32
CA PHE A 364 58.40 -13.78 -22.51
C PHE A 364 56.85 -13.82 -22.33
N THR A 365 56.40 -13.14 -21.25
CA THR A 365 55.30 -12.11 -21.18
C THR A 365 53.84 -12.48 -21.55
N ASN A 366 52.79 -11.84 -21.02
CA ASN A 366 52.68 -10.81 -19.97
C ASN A 366 51.36 -11.04 -19.19
N GLY A 367 51.33 -10.80 -17.88
CA GLY A 367 50.21 -11.21 -17.02
C GLY A 367 49.17 -10.12 -16.71
N VAL A 368 47.90 -10.54 -16.59
CA VAL A 368 46.85 -9.93 -15.76
C VAL A 368 46.01 -11.07 -15.17
N THR A 369 45.75 -11.07 -13.87
CA THR A 369 44.97 -12.12 -13.18
C THR A 369 43.74 -11.57 -12.49
N GLU A 370 42.62 -12.30 -12.66
CA GLU A 370 41.48 -12.42 -11.75
C GLU A 370 40.65 -11.15 -11.42
N SER A 371 39.53 -11.03 -12.13
CA SER A 371 38.39 -10.21 -11.74
C SER A 371 37.37 -11.01 -10.92
N SER A 372 37.22 -10.74 -9.63
CA SER A 372 36.20 -11.38 -8.78
C SER A 372 34.83 -10.70 -8.93
N SER A 373 33.81 -11.47 -9.33
CA SER A 373 32.45 -11.01 -9.55
C SER A 373 31.56 -11.16 -8.31
N ASN A 374 30.88 -10.10 -7.88
CA ASN A 374 29.79 -10.16 -6.90
C ASN A 374 28.44 -9.90 -7.56
N GLY A 375 27.69 -10.97 -7.85
CA GLY A 375 26.26 -10.90 -8.17
C GLY A 375 25.43 -11.09 -6.90
N PHE A 376 24.33 -10.34 -6.77
CA PHE A 376 23.34 -10.57 -5.70
C PHE A 376 22.33 -11.63 -6.15
N PHE A 377 22.12 -12.64 -5.30
CA PHE A 377 20.96 -13.54 -5.37
C PHE A 377 20.24 -13.54 -4.02
N ASN A 378 18.92 -13.47 -4.05
CA ASN A 378 18.06 -13.55 -2.88
C ASN A 378 17.68 -15.01 -2.61
N GLY A 379 17.75 -15.47 -1.37
CA GLY A 379 17.57 -16.90 -1.04
C GLY A 379 17.10 -17.12 0.39
N THR A 380 16.02 -17.87 0.56
CA THR A 380 15.39 -18.14 1.85
C THR A 380 15.89 -19.46 2.46
N SER A 381 16.11 -19.48 3.77
CA SER A 381 16.14 -20.74 4.55
C SER A 381 15.88 -20.49 6.04
N LYS A 382 15.45 -21.54 6.75
CA LYS A 382 15.23 -21.55 8.20
C LYS A 382 16.31 -22.40 8.87
N HIS A 383 17.00 -21.85 9.88
CA HIS A 383 17.63 -22.54 11.02
C HIS A 383 18.22 -21.43 11.95
N GLY A 384 18.54 -21.67 13.23
CA GLY A 384 18.44 -22.92 13.98
C GLY A 384 19.06 -22.90 15.38
N ALA A 385 19.00 -21.77 16.09
CA ALA A 385 19.40 -21.56 17.50
C ALA A 385 20.90 -21.66 17.88
N GLN A 386 21.34 -20.71 18.74
CA GLN A 386 22.59 -20.69 19.54
C GLN A 386 23.93 -20.58 18.75
N THR A 387 24.95 -19.86 19.21
CA THR A 387 25.07 -18.82 20.26
C THR A 387 26.32 -17.98 20.00
N GLU A 388 26.25 -16.66 20.15
CA GLU A 388 27.31 -15.89 20.80
C GLU A 388 26.71 -14.59 21.35
N ASP A 389 26.87 -14.34 22.66
CA ASP A 389 26.30 -13.16 23.29
C ASP A 389 27.30 -12.00 23.24
N SER A 390 26.89 -10.93 22.57
CA SER A 390 27.56 -9.64 22.58
C SER A 390 26.52 -8.54 22.39
N GLN A 391 25.47 -8.56 23.21
CA GLN A 391 24.53 -7.45 23.29
C GLN A 391 25.20 -6.19 23.85
N SER A 392 25.87 -5.43 22.98
CA SER A 392 26.24 -4.04 23.24
C SER A 392 24.95 -3.22 23.37
N LYS A 393 24.43 -3.15 24.60
CA LYS A 393 23.17 -2.50 24.93
C LYS A 393 23.15 -1.09 24.34
N ARG A 394 22.20 -0.81 23.44
CA ARG A 394 22.13 0.50 22.76
C ARG A 394 21.97 1.60 23.82
N GLN A 395 22.76 2.65 23.69
CA GLN A 395 22.81 3.76 24.65
C GLN A 395 22.57 5.09 23.93
N LEU A 396 21.75 5.94 24.53
CA LEU A 396 21.50 7.31 24.09
C LEU A 396 22.83 8.04 23.84
N CYS A 397 22.98 8.66 22.67
CA CYS A 397 24.21 9.36 22.27
C CYS A 397 25.50 8.51 22.39
N GLY A 398 25.41 7.18 22.23
CA GLY A 398 26.54 6.26 22.39
C GLY A 398 27.10 6.18 23.82
N GLY A 399 26.33 6.59 24.83
CA GLY A 399 26.72 6.53 26.26
C GLY A 399 27.62 7.67 26.75
N SER A 400 27.98 8.63 25.89
CA SER A 400 28.87 9.74 26.27
C SER A 400 28.07 10.91 26.87
N GLN A 401 28.27 11.22 28.16
CA GLN A 401 27.58 12.32 28.84
C GLN A 401 27.74 13.65 28.09
N ALA A 402 28.97 13.98 27.68
CA ALA A 402 29.25 15.21 26.92
C ALA A 402 28.53 15.26 25.56
N ALA A 403 28.15 14.11 24.99
CA ALA A 403 27.35 14.05 23.77
C ALA A 403 25.84 14.21 24.05
N ILE A 404 25.34 13.68 25.18
CA ILE A 404 23.97 13.95 25.68
C ILE A 404 23.81 15.46 25.95
N GLU A 405 24.82 16.10 26.53
CA GLU A 405 24.82 17.56 26.78
C GLU A 405 24.77 18.36 25.46
N ARG A 406 25.53 17.99 24.43
CA ARG A 406 25.42 18.61 23.09
C ARG A 406 24.06 18.36 22.43
N MET A 407 23.51 17.14 22.53
CA MET A 407 22.17 16.83 22.02
C MET A 407 21.09 17.69 22.71
N ILE A 408 21.19 17.91 24.02
CA ILE A 408 20.27 18.80 24.77
C ILE A 408 20.45 20.27 24.34
N HIS A 409 21.68 20.73 24.08
CA HIS A 409 21.92 22.08 23.56
C HIS A 409 21.29 22.26 22.18
N PHE A 410 21.57 21.34 21.25
CA PHE A 410 21.03 21.31 19.90
C PHE A 410 19.49 21.26 19.90
N GLY A 411 18.88 20.51 20.82
CA GLY A 411 17.42 20.50 20.99
C GLY A 411 16.83 21.88 21.33
N ARG A 412 17.55 22.71 22.11
CA ARG A 412 17.13 24.09 22.42
C ARG A 412 17.25 25.01 21.21
N GLU A 413 18.32 24.88 20.44
CA GLU A 413 18.53 25.61 19.18
C GLU A 413 17.44 25.26 18.16
N LEU A 414 17.12 23.97 18.03
CA LEU A 414 16.06 23.45 17.15
C LEU A 414 14.66 23.94 17.56
N GLN A 415 14.37 24.01 18.87
CA GLN A 415 13.14 24.66 19.38
C GLN A 415 13.09 26.14 18.99
N SER A 416 14.20 26.88 19.17
CA SER A 416 14.29 28.30 18.79
C SER A 416 14.07 28.52 17.29
N MET A 417 14.68 27.68 16.45
CA MET A 417 14.50 27.66 14.99
C MET A 417 13.02 27.40 14.63
N SER A 418 12.34 26.47 15.31
CA SER A 418 10.90 26.23 15.10
C SER A 418 10.05 27.44 15.48
N GLU A 419 10.42 28.19 16.51
CA GLU A 419 9.68 29.40 16.95
C GLU A 419 9.98 30.63 16.09
N HIS A 420 11.14 30.68 15.45
CA HIS A 420 11.50 31.66 14.42
C HIS A 420 10.70 31.40 13.14
N LEU A 421 10.75 30.18 12.59
CA LEU A 421 9.94 29.76 11.44
C LEU A 421 8.44 29.99 11.66
N ARG A 422 7.93 29.74 12.87
CA ARG A 422 6.52 29.99 13.22
C ARG A 422 6.14 31.48 13.21
N ARG A 423 7.10 32.39 13.45
CA ARG A 423 6.89 33.85 13.42
C ARG A 423 6.91 34.38 12.00
N GLU A 424 7.80 33.88 11.15
CA GLU A 424 8.00 34.39 9.78
C GLU A 424 7.10 33.71 8.74
N CYS A 425 7.04 32.38 8.75
CA CYS A 425 6.28 31.59 7.78
C CYS A 425 4.90 31.14 8.31
N GLY A 426 4.55 31.48 9.55
CA GLY A 426 3.29 31.10 10.18
C GLY A 426 3.21 29.65 10.65
N LYS A 427 1.98 29.11 10.79
CA LYS A 427 1.74 27.81 11.42
C LYS A 427 1.94 26.63 10.46
N ASN A 428 3.15 26.06 10.43
CA ASN A 428 3.41 24.77 9.79
C ASN A 428 3.08 23.59 10.74
N SER A 429 2.11 22.75 10.36
CA SER A 429 1.68 21.57 11.13
C SER A 429 2.66 20.40 11.05
N VAL A 430 3.33 20.21 9.90
CA VAL A 430 4.32 19.15 9.66
C VAL A 430 5.54 19.39 10.54
N ASN A 431 6.11 20.60 10.52
CA ASN A 431 7.26 20.97 11.37
C ASN A 431 6.94 20.75 12.86
N LYS A 432 5.73 21.14 13.29
CA LYS A 432 5.26 20.94 14.68
C LYS A 432 5.15 19.44 15.03
N LYS A 433 4.65 18.59 14.12
CA LYS A 433 4.59 17.14 14.33
C LYS A 433 5.99 16.54 14.42
N MET A 434 6.85 16.81 13.43
CA MET A 434 8.22 16.31 13.38
C MET A 434 9.01 16.64 14.66
N LEU A 435 8.93 17.89 15.13
CA LEU A 435 9.62 18.30 16.35
C LEU A 435 9.08 17.60 17.61
N LYS A 436 7.76 17.50 17.73
CA LYS A 436 7.10 16.80 18.85
C LYS A 436 7.50 15.33 18.88
N ASP A 437 7.46 14.65 17.74
CA ASP A 437 7.73 13.21 17.64
C ASP A 437 9.21 12.92 17.89
N ALA A 438 10.13 13.76 17.39
CA ALA A 438 11.55 13.67 17.67
C ALA A 438 11.87 13.90 19.17
N PHE A 439 11.32 14.94 19.80
CA PHE A 439 11.52 15.19 21.24
C PHE A 439 10.84 14.14 22.13
N SER A 440 9.79 13.48 21.65
CA SER A 440 9.12 12.40 22.40
C SER A 440 10.03 11.19 22.63
N LEU A 441 11.10 11.00 21.85
CA LEU A 441 12.13 9.99 22.10
C LEU A 441 12.82 10.17 23.47
N LEU A 442 12.96 11.41 23.96
CA LEU A 442 13.58 11.71 25.26
C LEU A 442 12.66 11.45 26.47
N ALA A 443 11.38 11.15 26.25
CA ALA A 443 10.43 10.84 27.32
C ALA A 443 10.54 9.38 27.83
N TYR A 444 11.39 8.56 27.21
CA TYR A 444 11.54 7.13 27.51
C TYR A 444 12.99 6.80 27.89
N SER A 445 13.16 5.89 28.86
CA SER A 445 14.47 5.40 29.30
C SER A 445 15.20 4.55 28.24
N ASP A 446 14.44 3.91 27.35
CA ASP A 446 14.93 3.26 26.13
C ASP A 446 14.15 3.81 24.92
N PRO A 447 14.73 4.76 24.15
CA PRO A 447 14.06 5.37 22.99
C PRO A 447 13.65 4.38 21.89
N TRP A 448 14.37 3.27 21.71
CA TRP A 448 14.07 2.27 20.68
C TRP A 448 12.81 1.45 21.01
N THR A 449 12.43 1.35 22.28
CA THR A 449 11.17 0.69 22.71
C THR A 449 9.96 1.63 22.75
N SER A 450 10.15 2.93 22.48
CA SER A 450 9.07 3.91 22.55
C SER A 450 8.05 3.78 21.40
N PRO A 451 6.80 4.28 21.54
CA PRO A 451 5.81 4.33 20.46
C PRO A 451 6.23 5.14 19.23
N VAL A 452 7.36 5.87 19.30
CA VAL A 452 7.95 6.63 18.20
C VAL A 452 9.39 6.17 17.88
N GLY A 453 9.80 5.01 18.41
CA GLY A 453 11.14 4.43 18.26
C GLY A 453 11.51 4.10 16.82
N TYR A 454 10.51 3.84 15.97
CA TYR A 454 10.67 3.65 14.52
C TYR A 454 11.41 4.81 13.83
N GLN A 455 11.41 6.03 14.41
CA GLN A 455 12.19 7.16 13.90
C GLN A 455 13.70 6.88 13.86
N LEU A 456 14.20 6.02 14.74
CA LEU A 456 15.63 5.68 14.86
C LEU A 456 16.08 4.66 13.79
N ASP A 457 15.15 4.05 13.07
CA ASP A 457 15.45 3.10 11.98
C ASP A 457 16.09 3.83 10.79
N SER A 458 17.04 3.15 10.12
CA SER A 458 17.82 3.72 9.02
C SER A 458 16.96 4.06 7.79
N ILE A 459 15.85 3.34 7.57
CA ILE A 459 14.91 3.60 6.47
C ILE A 459 14.29 5.01 6.54
N GLN A 460 14.15 5.57 7.76
CA GLN A 460 13.62 6.93 7.97
C GLN A 460 14.58 8.05 7.52
N ARG A 461 15.78 7.69 7.00
CA ARG A 461 16.71 8.60 6.32
C ARG A 461 16.33 8.82 4.87
N GLU A 462 15.66 7.86 4.23
CA GLU A 462 15.38 7.87 2.79
C GLU A 462 14.45 9.02 2.35
N PRO A 463 13.34 9.35 3.05
CA PRO A 463 12.49 10.49 2.68
C PRO A 463 13.24 11.83 2.77
N VAL A 464 14.09 11.98 3.80
CA VAL A 464 14.92 13.17 4.02
C VAL A 464 16.00 13.29 2.93
N CYS A 465 16.64 12.17 2.58
CA CYS A 465 17.61 12.05 1.49
C CYS A 465 16.99 12.42 0.13
N SER A 466 15.81 11.88 -0.16
CA SER A 466 15.08 12.19 -1.41
C SER A 466 14.69 13.66 -1.48
N THR A 467 14.13 14.23 -0.40
CA THR A 467 13.69 15.63 -0.39
C THR A 467 14.86 16.60 -0.57
N LEU A 468 16.02 16.31 0.05
CA LEU A 468 17.24 17.10 -0.18
C LEU A 468 17.75 16.96 -1.63
N ASN A 469 17.78 15.74 -2.17
CA ASN A 469 18.21 15.53 -3.56
C ASN A 469 17.30 16.24 -4.57
N SER A 470 15.97 16.18 -4.40
CA SER A 470 15.01 16.95 -5.21
C SER A 470 15.30 18.45 -5.14
N ALA A 471 15.55 19.00 -3.95
CA ALA A 471 15.84 20.43 -3.79
C ALA A 471 17.19 20.86 -4.40
N ILE A 472 18.19 19.98 -4.42
CA ILE A 472 19.47 20.22 -5.15
C ILE A 472 19.26 20.20 -6.67
N LEU A 473 18.39 19.32 -7.18
CA LEU A 473 18.05 19.27 -8.59
C LEU A 473 17.27 20.52 -9.03
N GLU A 474 16.37 21.03 -8.19
CA GLU A 474 15.60 22.25 -8.44
C GLU A 474 16.46 23.49 -8.68
N THR A 475 17.54 23.69 -7.93
CA THR A 475 18.43 24.86 -8.13
C THR A 475 19.18 24.83 -9.47
N HIS A 476 19.19 23.69 -10.15
CA HIS A 476 19.74 23.49 -11.49
C HIS A 476 18.65 23.39 -12.57
N ASN A 477 17.39 23.67 -12.21
CA ASN A 477 16.19 23.48 -13.05
C ASN A 477 15.97 22.02 -13.51
N LEU A 478 16.51 21.04 -12.79
CA LEU A 478 16.34 19.62 -13.08
C LEU A 478 15.08 19.05 -12.38
N PRO A 479 14.47 17.96 -12.90
CA PRO A 479 13.22 17.43 -12.37
C PRO A 479 13.31 16.96 -10.91
N LYS A 480 12.36 17.39 -10.08
CA LYS A 480 12.22 16.96 -8.67
C LYS A 480 12.16 15.45 -8.50
N GLN A 481 11.52 14.76 -9.44
CA GLN A 481 11.32 13.31 -9.51
C GLN A 481 11.68 12.82 -10.92
N PRO A 482 12.18 11.59 -11.09
CA PRO A 482 12.43 11.02 -12.41
C PRO A 482 11.12 10.61 -13.09
N PRO A 483 11.01 10.71 -14.44
CA PRO A 483 9.81 10.32 -15.18
C PRO A 483 9.32 8.89 -14.91
N LEU A 484 10.22 7.96 -14.60
CA LEU A 484 9.86 6.58 -14.24
C LEU A 484 8.98 6.51 -12.98
N ALA A 485 9.35 7.24 -11.92
CA ALA A 485 8.56 7.28 -10.68
C ALA A 485 7.22 8.00 -10.89
N GLN A 486 7.21 9.02 -11.76
CA GLN A 486 5.97 9.72 -12.13
C GLN A 486 5.02 8.82 -12.93
N ALA A 487 5.52 8.02 -13.88
CA ALA A 487 4.71 7.08 -14.65
C ALA A 487 4.10 5.98 -13.77
N VAL A 488 4.88 5.40 -12.85
CA VAL A 488 4.39 4.41 -11.85
C VAL A 488 3.30 5.03 -10.96
N GLY A 489 3.52 6.23 -10.43
CA GLY A 489 2.53 6.95 -9.62
C GLY A 489 1.26 7.32 -10.41
N GLN A 490 1.39 7.69 -11.68
CA GLN A 490 0.27 7.98 -12.58
C GLN A 490 -0.54 6.72 -12.91
N ALA A 491 0.11 5.57 -13.11
CA ALA A 491 -0.58 4.29 -13.31
C ALA A 491 -1.39 3.88 -12.08
N ALA A 492 -0.82 3.98 -10.87
CA ALA A 492 -1.51 3.71 -9.62
C ALA A 492 -2.70 4.67 -9.40
N GLN A 493 -2.50 5.97 -9.67
CA GLN A 493 -3.59 6.95 -9.59
C GLN A 493 -4.66 6.73 -10.66
N CYS A 494 -4.32 6.19 -11.83
CA CYS A 494 -5.27 5.85 -12.89
C CYS A 494 -6.24 4.74 -12.44
N LEU A 495 -5.73 3.69 -11.77
CA LEU A 495 -6.57 2.63 -11.18
C LEU A 495 -7.55 3.19 -10.13
N SER A 496 -7.09 4.13 -9.28
CA SER A 496 -7.96 4.83 -8.32
C SER A 496 -9.03 5.69 -9.03
N ILE A 497 -8.69 6.37 -10.12
CA ILE A 497 -9.65 7.15 -10.93
C ILE A 497 -10.65 6.22 -11.64
N MET A 498 -10.21 5.04 -12.13
CA MET A 498 -11.09 4.02 -12.71
C MET A 498 -12.13 3.52 -11.70
N ALA A 499 -11.71 3.25 -10.46
CA ALA A 499 -12.62 2.90 -9.36
C ALA A 499 -13.67 4.00 -9.12
N HIS A 500 -13.22 5.26 -8.96
CA HIS A 500 -14.10 6.41 -8.77
C HIS A 500 -15.04 6.68 -9.97
N SER A 501 -14.64 6.29 -11.17
CA SER A 501 -15.43 6.39 -12.42
C SER A 501 -16.41 5.23 -12.62
N GLY A 502 -16.45 4.25 -11.72
CA GLY A 502 -17.35 3.10 -11.79
C GLY A 502 -16.82 1.88 -12.55
N SER A 503 -15.55 1.88 -12.98
CA SER A 503 -14.96 0.77 -13.75
C SER A 503 -14.38 -0.31 -12.82
N GLY A 504 -15.05 -1.46 -12.72
CA GLY A 504 -14.60 -2.56 -11.86
C GLY A 504 -13.31 -3.25 -12.30
N SER A 505 -12.82 -2.99 -13.52
CA SER A 505 -11.59 -3.61 -14.06
C SER A 505 -10.35 -3.31 -13.22
N CYS A 506 -10.32 -2.18 -12.51
CA CYS A 506 -9.22 -1.79 -11.63
C CYS A 506 -9.03 -2.73 -10.42
N ALA A 507 -10.06 -3.49 -10.03
CA ALA A 507 -9.98 -4.37 -8.86
C ALA A 507 -9.06 -5.57 -9.04
N PHE A 508 -8.77 -5.93 -10.30
CA PHE A 508 -7.97 -7.10 -10.69
C PHE A 508 -6.70 -6.72 -11.46
N ALA A 509 -6.15 -5.53 -11.18
CA ALA A 509 -4.82 -5.12 -11.62
C ALA A 509 -4.21 -4.18 -10.57
N ALA A 510 -3.07 -4.54 -9.96
CA ALA A 510 -2.25 -3.60 -9.20
C ALA A 510 -0.96 -3.28 -9.98
N VAL A 511 -0.38 -2.10 -9.75
CA VAL A 511 0.93 -1.77 -10.35
C VAL A 511 2.04 -2.60 -9.70
N ASP A 512 1.91 -2.88 -8.39
CA ASP A 512 2.89 -3.62 -7.60
C ASP A 512 3.10 -5.07 -8.09
N ASP A 513 2.07 -5.69 -8.71
CA ASP A 513 2.15 -7.03 -9.33
C ASP A 513 3.24 -7.12 -10.43
N TYR A 514 3.64 -5.96 -10.99
CA TYR A 514 4.64 -5.82 -12.06
C TYR A 514 5.98 -5.22 -11.57
N LEU A 515 6.16 -5.05 -10.26
CA LEU A 515 7.36 -4.46 -9.64
C LEU A 515 8.21 -5.49 -8.87
N HIS A 516 8.14 -6.76 -9.24
CA HIS A 516 8.76 -7.91 -8.56
C HIS A 516 10.07 -8.39 -9.21
#